data_AF-A0A7J9R698-F1
#
_entry.id   AF-A0A7J9R698-F1
#
_cell.length_a   1.000
_cell.length_b   1.000
_cell.length_c   1.000
_cell.angle_alpha   90.00
_cell.angle_beta   90.00
_cell.angle_gamma   90.00
#
_symmetry.space_group_name_H-M   'P 1'
#
loop_
_entity.id
_entity.type
_entity.pdbx_description
1 polymer ?
#
loop_
_entity_poly.entity_id
_entity_poly.type
_entity_poly.pdbx_seq_one_letter_code
_entity_poly.pdbx_strand_id
1 'polypeptide(L)'
;FLVHMTYASKGDLYAAAKKTRGIVICPRANAALAEGIPDINLMKKCGCTIAIGTDNVMINSPDMFREMDYLWKVTMGLKKTRVNPKEILKMSTVNGGRILKKDIGVIETGKLADGIFIDKHSIDLEPMHNVYASIVQRASESNIKAVMIGGKIVHGKL
;
A
#
# COMPACT_ATOMS: atom_id res chain seq x y z
N PHE A 1 -15.91 -3.15 0.59
CA PHE A 1 -14.71 -3.74 -0.01
C PHE A 1 -14.59 -5.14 0.56
N LEU A 2 -13.78 -6.00 -0.05
CA LEU A 2 -13.46 -7.32 0.49
C LEU A 2 -12.04 -7.29 1.06
N VAL A 3 -11.72 -8.21 1.96
CA VAL A 3 -10.39 -8.31 2.58
C VAL A 3 -9.77 -9.67 2.27
N HIS A 4 -8.45 -9.70 2.13
CA HIS A 4 -7.60 -10.86 1.80
C HIS A 4 -7.73 -11.36 0.36
N MET A 5 -8.86 -12.01 0.02
CA MET A 5 -9.13 -12.60 -1.30
C MET A 5 -7.98 -13.46 -1.86
N THR A 6 -7.28 -14.22 -1.00
CA THR A 6 -6.11 -15.04 -1.35
C THR A 6 -6.44 -16.20 -2.29
N TYR A 7 -7.60 -16.85 -2.09
CA TYR A 7 -8.06 -18.02 -2.87
C TYR A 7 -9.09 -17.67 -3.95
N ALA A 8 -9.27 -16.38 -4.26
CA ALA A 8 -10.27 -15.94 -5.22
C ALA A 8 -9.99 -16.46 -6.63
N SER A 9 -10.98 -17.12 -7.24
CA SER A 9 -10.93 -17.49 -8.65
C SER A 9 -11.00 -16.27 -9.56
N LYS A 10 -10.71 -16.44 -10.86
CA LYS A 10 -10.94 -15.36 -11.85
C LYS A 10 -12.39 -14.87 -11.85
N GLY A 11 -13.35 -15.79 -11.68
CA GLY A 11 -14.78 -15.45 -11.60
C GLY A 11 -15.07 -14.55 -10.39
N ASP A 12 -14.51 -14.90 -9.24
CA ASP A 12 -14.66 -14.11 -8.01
C ASP A 12 -14.05 -12.71 -8.17
N LEU A 13 -12.88 -12.61 -8.79
CA LEU A 13 -12.22 -11.32 -9.03
C LEU A 13 -13.00 -10.44 -10.00
N TYR A 14 -13.56 -10.99 -11.08
CA TYR A 14 -14.44 -10.23 -11.97
C TYR A 14 -15.73 -9.78 -11.27
N ALA A 15 -16.32 -10.64 -10.43
CA ALA A 15 -17.48 -10.27 -9.63
C ALA A 15 -17.13 -9.16 -8.63
N ALA A 16 -15.99 -9.27 -7.94
CA ALA A 16 -15.52 -8.30 -6.97
C ALA A 16 -15.25 -6.93 -7.61
N ALA A 17 -14.63 -6.91 -8.80
CA ALA A 17 -14.39 -5.69 -9.57
C ALA A 17 -15.69 -4.94 -9.93
N LYS A 18 -16.76 -5.67 -10.24
CA LYS A 18 -18.07 -5.09 -10.61
C LYS A 18 -18.93 -4.70 -9.41
N LYS A 19 -18.90 -5.50 -8.33
CA LYS A 19 -19.88 -5.42 -7.23
C LYS A 19 -19.34 -4.75 -5.98
N THR A 20 -18.05 -4.46 -5.92
CA THR A 20 -17.41 -3.92 -4.71
C THR A 20 -16.59 -2.68 -5.02
N ARG A 21 -16.22 -1.96 -3.96
CA ARG A 21 -15.36 -0.77 -4.07
C ARG A 21 -13.89 -1.11 -4.32
N GLY A 22 -13.49 -2.37 -4.11
CA GLY A 22 -12.10 -2.82 -4.16
C GLY A 22 -11.81 -3.93 -3.16
N ILE A 23 -10.57 -4.39 -3.18
CA ILE A 23 -10.02 -5.47 -2.35
C ILE A 23 -8.89 -4.89 -1.50
N VAL A 24 -8.93 -5.10 -0.20
CA VAL A 24 -7.84 -4.78 0.72
C VAL A 24 -7.04 -6.06 0.96
N ILE A 25 -5.77 -6.08 0.58
CA ILE A 25 -4.88 -7.22 0.79
C ILE A 25 -3.99 -6.98 2.01
N CYS A 26 -3.68 -8.06 2.73
CA CYS A 26 -2.88 -8.03 3.95
C CYS A 26 -1.69 -8.99 3.83
N PRO A 27 -0.70 -8.67 2.96
CA PRO A 27 0.23 -9.66 2.44
C PRO A 27 1.14 -10.24 3.53
N ARG A 28 1.63 -9.45 4.50
CA ARG A 28 2.43 -9.99 5.61
C ARG A 28 1.62 -10.90 6.54
N ALA A 29 0.38 -10.54 6.83
CA ALA A 29 -0.49 -11.35 7.69
C ALA A 29 -0.85 -12.69 7.03
N ASN A 30 -1.23 -12.65 5.75
CA ASN A 30 -1.52 -13.86 4.99
C ASN A 30 -0.29 -14.80 4.92
N ALA A 31 0.91 -14.23 4.73
CA ALA A 31 2.14 -15.01 4.71
C ALA A 31 2.43 -15.68 6.07
N ALA A 32 2.28 -14.93 7.16
CA ALA A 32 2.50 -15.43 8.51
C ALA A 32 1.49 -16.52 8.92
N LEU A 33 0.27 -16.47 8.38
CA LEU A 33 -0.78 -17.48 8.60
C LEU A 33 -0.78 -18.62 7.58
N ALA A 34 0.18 -18.66 6.65
CA ALA A 34 0.23 -19.65 5.57
C ALA A 34 -1.01 -19.65 4.63
N GLU A 35 -1.68 -18.51 4.50
CA GLU A 35 -2.86 -18.30 3.62
C GLU A 35 -2.49 -17.97 2.17
N GLY A 36 -1.18 -17.93 1.86
CA GLY A 36 -0.66 -17.59 0.55
C GLY A 36 -0.62 -16.08 0.26
N ILE A 37 -0.18 -15.73 -0.94
CA ILE A 37 0.05 -14.35 -1.36
C ILE A 37 -0.94 -13.95 -2.46
N PRO A 38 -1.73 -12.86 -2.29
CA PRO A 38 -2.66 -12.40 -3.32
C PRO A 38 -1.95 -12.06 -4.64
N ASP A 39 -2.45 -12.58 -5.76
CA ASP A 39 -1.93 -12.26 -7.09
C ASP A 39 -2.42 -10.89 -7.56
N ILE A 40 -1.72 -9.82 -7.15
CA ILE A 40 -2.07 -8.45 -7.50
C ILE A 40 -2.06 -8.19 -9.01
N ASN A 41 -1.26 -8.94 -9.78
CA ASN A 41 -1.23 -8.80 -11.24
C ASN A 41 -2.52 -9.35 -11.85
N LEU A 42 -3.00 -10.50 -11.37
CA LEU A 42 -4.29 -11.05 -11.79
C LEU A 42 -5.45 -10.17 -11.37
N MET A 43 -5.47 -9.71 -10.12
CA MET A 43 -6.51 -8.80 -9.60
C MET A 43 -6.62 -7.53 -10.45
N LYS A 44 -5.48 -6.90 -10.80
CA LYS A 44 -5.43 -5.75 -11.69
C LYS A 44 -5.97 -6.07 -13.08
N LYS A 45 -5.58 -7.21 -13.67
CA LYS A 45 -6.09 -7.66 -14.98
C LYS A 45 -7.61 -7.87 -14.97
N CYS A 46 -8.17 -8.30 -13.85
CA CYS A 46 -9.62 -8.44 -13.65
C CYS A 46 -10.34 -7.11 -13.37
N GLY A 47 -9.64 -5.97 -13.32
CA GLY A 47 -10.22 -4.65 -13.07
C GLY A 47 -10.44 -4.32 -11.59
N CYS A 48 -9.84 -5.07 -10.66
CA CYS A 48 -9.98 -4.79 -9.24
C CYS A 48 -9.19 -3.54 -8.83
N THR A 49 -9.80 -2.68 -8.02
CA THR A 49 -9.07 -1.68 -7.23
C THR A 49 -8.50 -2.35 -5.99
N ILE A 50 -7.19 -2.21 -5.75
CA ILE A 50 -6.47 -2.90 -4.68
C ILE A 50 -5.93 -1.88 -3.68
N ALA A 51 -6.11 -2.11 -2.39
CA ALA A 51 -5.41 -1.38 -1.33
C ALA A 51 -4.67 -2.34 -0.39
N ILE A 52 -3.77 -1.80 0.41
CA ILE A 52 -2.96 -2.55 1.38
C ILE A 52 -3.48 -2.28 2.79
N GLY A 53 -3.55 -3.33 3.61
CA GLY A 53 -3.79 -3.25 5.04
C GLY A 53 -2.77 -4.08 5.81
N THR A 54 -2.54 -3.73 7.07
CA THR A 54 -1.61 -4.46 7.95
C THR A 54 -2.25 -5.70 8.59
N ASP A 55 -3.58 -5.73 8.66
CA ASP A 55 -4.36 -6.69 9.45
C ASP A 55 -4.00 -6.63 10.95
N ASN A 56 -4.37 -7.69 11.69
CA ASN A 56 -4.27 -7.77 13.14
C ASN A 56 -2.84 -7.60 13.68
N VAL A 57 -2.74 -6.89 14.80
CA VAL A 57 -1.48 -6.56 15.48
C VAL A 57 -0.84 -7.79 16.13
N MET A 58 -1.63 -8.85 16.39
CA MET A 58 -1.16 -10.07 17.05
C MET A 58 -0.13 -10.83 16.22
N ILE A 59 -0.15 -10.66 14.90
CA ILE A 59 0.72 -11.40 13.97
C ILE A 59 1.77 -10.48 13.36
N ASN A 60 1.40 -9.23 13.05
CA ASN A 60 2.32 -8.25 12.49
C ASN A 60 2.18 -6.89 13.18
N SER A 61 3.30 -6.31 13.60
CA SER A 61 3.32 -4.89 13.96
C SER A 61 2.86 -4.04 12.77
N PRO A 62 1.96 -3.06 13.00
CA PRO A 62 1.40 -2.24 11.93
C PRO A 62 2.49 -1.34 11.34
N ASP A 63 2.86 -1.60 10.08
CA ASP A 63 3.87 -0.84 9.36
C ASP A 63 3.58 -0.89 7.86
N MET A 64 3.06 0.22 7.32
CA MET A 64 2.70 0.33 5.92
C MET A 64 3.91 0.32 4.97
N PHE A 65 5.09 0.75 5.42
CA PHE A 65 6.30 0.65 4.60
C PHE A 65 6.71 -0.80 4.43
N ARG A 66 6.69 -1.58 5.51
CA ARG A 66 6.95 -3.03 5.45
C ARG A 66 5.90 -3.77 4.62
N GLU A 67 4.62 -3.39 4.68
CA GLU A 67 3.61 -4.01 3.81
C GLU A 67 3.90 -3.73 2.32
N MET A 68 4.27 -2.49 1.97
CA MET A 68 4.63 -2.12 0.60
C MET A 68 5.87 -2.87 0.12
N ASP A 69 6.94 -2.90 0.92
CA ASP A 69 8.20 -3.57 0.59
C ASP A 69 7.96 -5.07 0.37
N TYR A 70 7.28 -5.70 1.34
CA TYR A 70 6.98 -7.12 1.31
C TYR A 70 6.16 -7.49 0.07
N LEU A 71 5.05 -6.78 -0.18
CA LEU A 71 4.20 -7.01 -1.35
C LEU A 71 4.98 -6.88 -2.66
N TRP A 72 5.82 -5.85 -2.76
CA TRP A 72 6.58 -5.57 -3.97
C TRP A 72 7.60 -6.68 -4.26
N LYS A 73 8.40 -7.05 -3.26
CA LYS A 73 9.42 -8.11 -3.39
C LYS A 73 8.80 -9.48 -3.64
N VAL A 74 7.78 -9.87 -2.87
CA VAL A 74 7.16 -11.21 -3.00
C VAL A 74 6.48 -11.37 -4.36
N THR A 75 5.82 -10.31 -4.86
CA THR A 75 5.19 -10.35 -6.19
C THR A 75 6.23 -10.51 -7.29
N MET A 76 7.34 -9.75 -7.22
CA MET A 76 8.42 -9.87 -8.20
C MET A 76 9.10 -11.25 -8.13
N GLY A 77 9.33 -11.78 -6.93
CA GLY A 77 9.91 -13.10 -6.71
C GLY A 77 9.06 -14.22 -7.28
N LEU A 78 7.75 -14.22 -7.01
CA LEU A 78 6.81 -15.22 -7.50
C LEU A 78 6.59 -15.14 -9.01
N LYS A 79 6.52 -13.93 -9.58
CA LYS A 79 6.18 -13.73 -10.99
C LYS A 79 7.39 -13.58 -11.92
N LYS A 80 8.60 -13.50 -11.36
CA LYS A 80 9.85 -13.24 -12.09
C LYS A 80 9.73 -12.05 -13.05
N THR A 81 8.99 -11.02 -12.64
CA THR A 81 8.73 -9.82 -13.45
C THR A 81 8.80 -8.57 -12.58
N ARG A 82 9.10 -7.42 -13.19
CA ARG A 82 9.16 -6.15 -12.48
C ARG A 82 7.76 -5.62 -12.22
N VAL A 83 7.52 -5.18 -10.99
CA VAL A 83 6.29 -4.49 -10.59
C VAL A 83 6.61 -3.00 -10.47
N ASN A 84 5.75 -2.13 -10.98
CA ASN A 84 5.96 -0.69 -10.86
C ASN A 84 5.73 -0.25 -9.39
N PRO A 85 6.74 0.29 -8.69
CA PRO A 85 6.60 0.70 -7.29
C PRO A 85 5.58 1.85 -7.11
N LYS A 86 5.36 2.69 -8.12
CA LYS A 86 4.31 3.73 -8.08
C LYS A 86 2.93 3.12 -7.87
N GLU A 87 2.69 1.94 -8.44
CA GLU A 87 1.42 1.25 -8.28
C GLU A 87 1.25 0.69 -6.87
N ILE A 88 2.32 0.20 -6.24
CA ILE A 88 2.32 -0.22 -4.84
C ILE A 88 2.04 0.97 -3.92
N LEU A 89 2.71 2.10 -4.13
CA LEU A 89 2.45 3.32 -3.36
C LEU A 89 0.99 3.80 -3.48
N LYS A 90 0.40 3.73 -4.68
CA LYS A 90 -1.04 4.03 -4.89
C LYS A 90 -1.95 3.09 -4.10
N MET A 91 -1.60 1.81 -3.96
CA MET A 91 -2.38 0.87 -3.15
C MET A 91 -2.41 1.27 -1.67
N SER A 92 -1.34 1.89 -1.17
CA SER A 92 -1.27 2.40 0.21
C SER A 92 -1.84 3.81 0.41
N THR A 93 -2.18 4.53 -0.68
CA THR A 93 -2.59 5.94 -0.63
C THR A 93 -3.90 6.15 -1.39
N VAL A 94 -3.81 6.48 -2.68
CA VAL A 94 -4.93 6.84 -3.57
C VAL A 94 -6.05 5.80 -3.52
N ASN A 95 -5.70 4.52 -3.60
CA ASN A 95 -6.70 3.46 -3.65
C ASN A 95 -7.40 3.28 -2.29
N GLY A 96 -6.69 3.49 -1.18
CA GLY A 96 -7.27 3.51 0.16
C GLY A 96 -8.34 4.58 0.29
N GLY A 97 -8.04 5.82 -0.10
CA GLY A 97 -9.00 6.93 -0.11
C GLY A 97 -10.23 6.64 -0.97
N ARG A 98 -10.03 6.10 -2.19
CA ARG A 98 -11.11 5.69 -3.10
C ARG A 98 -11.99 4.59 -2.50
N ILE A 99 -11.40 3.53 -1.96
CA ILE A 99 -12.14 2.40 -1.36
C ILE A 99 -12.98 2.88 -0.17
N LEU A 100 -12.40 3.75 0.66
CA LEU A 100 -13.07 4.29 1.85
C LEU A 100 -14.10 5.37 1.53
N LYS A 101 -14.11 5.92 0.30
CA LYS A 101 -14.92 7.08 -0.10
C LYS A 101 -14.66 8.30 0.80
N LYS A 102 -13.38 8.61 1.01
CA LYS A 102 -12.93 9.77 1.78
C LYS A 102 -12.11 10.71 0.89
N ASP A 103 -12.13 11.99 1.23
CA ASP A 103 -11.34 13.02 0.55
C ASP A 103 -9.87 13.02 1.00
N ILE A 104 -9.22 11.86 0.92
CA ILE A 104 -7.84 11.61 1.37
C ILE A 104 -7.06 10.80 0.33
N GLY A 105 -5.76 10.62 0.57
CA GLY A 105 -4.91 9.68 -0.18
C GLY A 105 -4.28 10.25 -1.45
N VAL A 106 -4.56 11.51 -1.79
CA VAL A 106 -3.93 12.24 -2.89
C VAL A 106 -3.83 13.73 -2.54
N ILE A 107 -2.75 14.39 -2.96
CA ILE A 107 -2.54 15.83 -2.78
C ILE A 107 -3.15 16.56 -3.97
N GLU A 108 -4.41 16.95 -3.84
CA GLU A 108 -5.18 17.66 -4.87
C GLU A 108 -6.12 18.69 -4.21
N THR A 109 -6.53 19.72 -4.96
CA THR A 109 -7.49 20.72 -4.47
C THR A 109 -8.80 20.04 -4.09
N GLY A 110 -9.37 20.41 -2.93
CA GLY A 110 -10.60 19.83 -2.40
C GLY A 110 -10.41 18.53 -1.60
N LYS A 111 -9.16 18.07 -1.41
CA LYS A 111 -8.83 16.96 -0.50
C LYS A 111 -8.35 17.48 0.86
N LEU A 112 -8.49 16.65 1.90
CA LEU A 112 -7.93 16.92 3.21
C LEU A 112 -6.41 16.99 3.11
N ALA A 113 -5.83 17.95 3.84
CA ALA A 113 -4.38 18.11 3.97
C ALA A 113 -3.82 17.04 4.93
N ASP A 114 -3.83 15.79 4.47
CA ASP A 114 -3.23 14.63 5.12
C ASP A 114 -1.93 14.27 4.40
N GLY A 115 -0.84 14.16 5.13
CA GLY A 115 0.47 13.91 4.52
C GLY A 115 1.53 13.47 5.51
N ILE A 116 2.51 12.74 5.00
CA ILE A 116 3.75 12.42 5.70
C ILE A 116 4.91 13.13 5.00
N PHE A 117 5.82 13.68 5.80
CA PHE A 117 6.99 14.39 5.33
C PHE A 117 8.20 13.52 5.58
N ILE A 118 8.89 13.12 4.51
CA ILE A 118 9.98 12.16 4.56
C ILE A 118 11.31 12.89 4.30
N ASP A 119 12.32 12.61 5.13
CA ASP A 119 13.66 13.13 4.89
C ASP A 119 14.36 12.39 3.76
N LYS A 120 14.45 13.04 2.59
CA LYS A 120 15.14 12.47 1.43
C LYS A 120 16.64 12.21 1.65
N HIS A 121 17.25 12.89 2.63
CA HIS A 121 18.67 12.78 2.97
C HIS A 121 18.94 11.77 4.08
N SER A 122 17.92 11.06 4.54
CA SER A 122 18.13 9.96 5.46
C SER A 122 19.00 8.87 4.81
N ILE A 123 19.85 8.24 5.63
CA ILE A 123 20.83 7.25 5.18
C ILE A 123 20.18 6.10 4.40
N ASP A 124 18.94 5.74 4.76
CA ASP A 124 18.21 4.66 4.11
C ASP A 124 17.69 5.05 2.72
N LEU A 125 17.53 6.33 2.41
CA LEU A 125 16.92 6.81 1.15
C LEU A 125 17.92 7.40 0.17
N GLU A 126 19.07 7.87 0.64
CA GLU A 126 20.13 8.43 -0.20
C GLU A 126 21.07 7.32 -0.74
N PRO A 127 21.50 7.36 -2.03
CA PRO A 127 20.97 8.16 -3.13
C PRO A 127 19.56 7.70 -3.57
N MET A 128 18.72 8.66 -3.96
CA MET A 128 17.35 8.42 -4.41
C MET A 128 17.22 8.63 -5.92
N HIS A 129 17.45 7.56 -6.71
CA HIS A 129 17.28 7.61 -8.17
C HIS A 129 15.82 7.47 -8.61
N ASN A 130 15.03 6.64 -7.92
CA ASN A 130 13.61 6.47 -8.17
C ASN A 130 12.85 6.64 -6.85
N VAL A 131 12.17 7.78 -6.71
CA VAL A 131 11.45 8.14 -5.48
C VAL A 131 10.42 7.10 -5.06
N TYR A 132 9.70 6.48 -6.01
CA TYR A 132 8.69 5.47 -5.69
C TYR A 132 9.33 4.19 -5.18
N ALA A 133 10.41 3.73 -5.82
CA ALA A 133 11.14 2.55 -5.38
C ALA A 133 11.77 2.77 -4.00
N SER A 134 12.38 3.94 -3.77
CA SER A 134 12.97 4.28 -2.47
C SER A 134 11.91 4.29 -1.36
N ILE A 135 10.75 4.91 -1.58
CA ILE A 135 9.67 4.91 -0.57
C ILE A 135 9.11 3.50 -0.34
N VAL A 136 8.88 2.71 -1.40
CA VAL A 136 8.28 1.38 -1.28
C VAL A 136 9.21 0.38 -0.61
N GLN A 137 10.51 0.43 -0.89
CA GLN A 137 11.46 -0.62 -0.49
C GLN A 137 12.33 -0.23 0.71
N ARG A 138 12.69 1.05 0.83
CA ARG A 138 13.78 1.50 1.71
C ARG A 138 13.30 2.42 2.83
N ALA A 139 12.15 3.07 2.69
CA ALA A 139 11.63 3.94 3.73
C ALA A 139 11.12 3.14 4.94
N SER A 140 11.16 3.78 6.10
CA SER A 140 10.66 3.31 7.38
C SER A 140 10.18 4.51 8.22
N GLU A 141 9.65 4.23 9.42
CA GLU A 141 9.21 5.27 10.35
C GLU A 141 10.32 6.28 10.71
N SER A 142 11.59 5.84 10.76
CA SER A 142 12.74 6.69 11.11
C SER A 142 12.98 7.81 10.11
N ASN A 143 12.48 7.65 8.87
CA ASN A 143 12.65 8.63 7.83
C ASN A 143 11.53 9.70 7.84
N ILE A 144 10.50 9.55 8.69
CA ILE A 144 9.40 10.53 8.81
C ILE A 144 9.86 11.71 9.67
N LYS A 145 9.87 12.92 9.09
CA LYS A 145 10.10 14.20 9.78
C LYS A 145 8.86 14.74 10.46
N ALA A 146 7.71 14.62 9.81
CA ALA A 146 6.44 15.09 10.33
C ALA A 146 5.25 14.33 9.75
N VAL A 147 4.13 14.34 10.48
CA VAL A 147 2.83 13.84 10.03
C VAL A 147 1.80 14.96 10.17
N MET A 148 1.05 15.19 9.10
CA MET A 148 -0.05 16.15 9.04
C MET A 148 -1.37 15.42 8.84
N ILE A 149 -2.38 15.80 9.64
CA ILE A 149 -3.75 15.32 9.51
C ILE A 149 -4.69 16.54 9.53
N GLY A 150 -5.50 16.71 8.48
CA GLY A 150 -6.43 17.82 8.33
C GLY A 150 -5.75 19.19 8.41
N GLY A 151 -4.52 19.31 7.92
CA GLY A 151 -3.74 20.54 7.95
C GLY A 151 -3.01 20.82 9.27
N LYS A 152 -3.13 19.94 10.28
CA LYS A 152 -2.45 20.08 11.57
C LYS A 152 -1.28 19.11 11.67
N ILE A 153 -0.10 19.60 12.07
CA ILE A 153 1.04 18.73 12.40
C ILE A 153 0.73 18.01 13.72
N VAL A 154 0.62 16.69 13.67
CA VAL A 154 0.31 15.83 14.83
C VAL A 154 1.53 15.07 15.36
N HIS A 155 2.60 15.00 14.56
CA HIS A 155 3.86 14.38 14.94
C HIS A 155 5.02 15.09 14.23
N GLY A 156 6.15 15.20 14.90
CA GLY A 156 7.39 15.75 14.34
C GLY A 156 7.33 17.25 14.06
N LYS A 157 8.23 17.72 13.19
CA LYS A 157 8.36 19.14 12.78
C LYS A 157 8.79 19.22 11.32
N LEU A 158 8.30 20.24 10.60
CA LEU A 158 8.70 20.56 9.22
C LEU A 158 10.02 21.32 9.18
#